data_AF-A0A7X4VX68-F1
#
_entry.id   AF-A0A7X4VX68-F1
#
_cell.length_a   1.000
_cell.length_b   1.000
_cell.length_c   1.000
_cell.angle_alpha   90.00
_cell.angle_beta   90.00
_cell.angle_gamma   90.00
#
_symmetry.space_group_name_H-M   'P 1'
#
loop_
_entity.id
_entity.type
_entity.pdbx_description
1 polymer ?
#
loop_
_entity_poly.entity_id
_entity_poly.type
_entity_poly.pdbx_seq_one_letter_code
_entity_poly.pdbx_strand_id
1 'polypeptide(L)'
;MRAHYAFSVIALSGLILAGCSTLPGDDGVAATTGEWLTRSGEAIGAQSRRLAEWFGRDEASDDEAMRPELLEERQTLLDQPYIDPLTRYLETHAEDPRYADVLTDLSHERDRRCAAIANKYAERPASRENLALYRRGYLYSCPAEVNAFYARVRKEEVRRPVARPQPESAPEPETDDAPLAEHDEQVEEVLDRRKSNDCYLLFTIRNLGEAKEVCRTPAEQGDARAQRHMGSMAELEGQLEEAMRWYRRAADNGDAQARERLEAVAASSRDAGDEDAR
;
A
#
# COMPACT_ATOMS: atom_id res chain seq x y z
N MET A 1 -32.10 25.29 36.54
CA MET A 1 -31.62 26.55 37.15
C MET A 1 -30.74 27.25 36.11
N ARG A 2 -31.22 28.39 35.60
CA ARG A 2 -30.49 29.26 34.66
C ARG A 2 -29.65 30.25 35.48
N ALA A 3 -28.38 30.41 35.14
CA ALA A 3 -27.58 31.54 35.58
C ALA A 3 -27.17 32.34 34.34
N HIS A 4 -27.69 33.57 34.29
CA HIS A 4 -27.27 34.65 33.39
C HIS A 4 -25.99 35.31 33.93
N TYR A 5 -25.53 36.33 33.19
CA TYR A 5 -24.48 37.34 33.45
C TYR A 5 -23.10 37.00 32.86
N ALA A 6 -22.40 37.88 32.14
CA ALA A 6 -22.72 39.20 31.60
C ALA A 6 -21.64 39.53 30.55
N PHE A 7 -22.05 40.18 29.47
CA PHE A 7 -21.16 40.90 28.55
C PHE A 7 -20.52 42.09 29.28
N SER A 8 -19.22 42.31 29.10
CA SER A 8 -18.62 43.63 29.31
C SER A 8 -17.49 43.84 28.32
N VAL A 9 -17.77 44.70 27.32
CA VAL A 9 -16.80 45.28 26.40
C VAL A 9 -16.30 46.57 27.03
N ILE A 10 -14.99 46.71 27.24
CA ILE A 10 -14.33 48.02 27.41
C ILE A 10 -13.09 48.07 26.52
N ALA A 11 -12.93 49.25 25.92
CA ALA A 11 -12.16 49.60 24.76
C ALA A 11 -10.71 50.04 25.04
N LEU A 12 -9.91 49.96 23.96
CA LEU A 12 -8.81 50.83 23.52
C LEU A 12 -7.61 51.14 24.44
N SER A 13 -6.44 50.75 23.91
CA SER A 13 -5.27 51.59 23.63
C SER A 13 -4.45 52.16 24.79
N GLY A 14 -3.23 51.60 24.93
CA GLY A 14 -2.14 52.21 25.68
C GLY A 14 -0.80 51.62 25.25
N LEU A 15 -0.25 52.12 24.15
CA LEU A 15 1.15 51.95 23.78
C LEU A 15 2.00 52.74 24.80
N ILE A 16 2.77 52.06 25.64
CA ILE A 16 3.86 52.68 26.40
C ILE A 16 5.15 51.93 26.07
N LEU A 17 5.97 52.61 25.27
CA LEU A 17 7.39 52.35 25.13
C LEU A 17 8.11 52.67 26.45
N ALA A 18 9.11 51.83 26.75
CA ALA A 18 10.30 52.06 27.57
C ALA A 18 10.41 51.11 28.77
N GLY A 19 11.35 50.17 28.64
CA GLY A 19 11.80 49.30 29.70
C GLY A 19 12.74 48.24 29.15
N CYS A 20 13.91 48.64 28.65
CA CYS A 20 15.03 47.71 28.46
C CYS A 20 15.45 47.21 29.85
N SER A 21 14.81 46.14 30.33
CA SER A 21 15.38 45.30 31.37
C SER A 21 16.40 44.38 30.70
N THR A 22 17.67 44.65 30.97
CA THR A 22 18.80 43.76 30.72
C THR A 22 18.50 42.37 31.28
N LEU A 23 18.23 41.41 30.40
CA LEU A 23 18.22 39.99 30.74
C LEU A 23 19.68 39.54 30.89
N PRO A 24 20.03 38.81 31.97
CA PRO A 24 21.33 38.17 32.08
C PRO A 24 21.43 37.10 30.98
N GLY A 25 22.62 37.00 30.38
CA GLY A 25 22.89 36.08 29.26
C GLY A 25 22.57 34.64 29.63
N ASP A 26 21.71 34.02 28.82
CA ASP A 26 21.61 32.58 28.67
C ASP A 26 22.24 32.20 27.32
N ASP A 27 23.57 32.23 27.29
CA ASP A 27 24.35 31.47 26.31
C ASP A 27 24.22 29.98 26.68
N GLY A 28 23.11 29.35 26.30
CA GLY A 28 22.91 27.93 26.64
C GLY A 28 21.73 27.20 26.01
N VAL A 29 20.71 27.91 25.51
CA VAL A 29 19.47 27.25 25.04
C VAL A 29 19.25 27.37 23.53
N ALA A 30 19.99 28.24 22.82
CA ALA A 30 19.88 28.39 21.36
C ALA A 30 20.77 27.41 20.56
N ALA A 31 21.79 26.82 21.17
CA ALA A 31 22.74 25.95 20.47
C ALA A 31 22.16 24.54 20.21
N THR A 32 21.33 24.02 21.12
CA THR A 32 20.79 22.66 21.01
C THR A 32 19.59 22.56 20.07
N THR A 33 18.82 23.64 19.90
CA THR A 33 17.73 23.71 18.93
C THR A 33 18.23 23.87 17.50
N GLY A 34 19.33 24.62 17.30
CA GLY A 34 19.97 24.78 16.00
C GLY A 34 20.53 23.45 15.49
N GLU A 35 21.31 22.76 16.31
CA GLU A 35 21.92 21.48 15.93
C GLU A 35 20.89 20.36 15.72
N TRP A 36 19.79 20.34 16.51
CA TRP A 36 18.68 19.42 16.27
C TRP A 36 17.95 19.72 14.96
N LEU A 37 17.64 20.99 14.66
CA LEU A 37 17.00 21.38 13.41
C LEU A 37 17.90 21.10 12.19
N THR A 38 19.23 21.32 12.31
CA THR A 38 20.18 21.01 11.24
C THR A 38 20.32 19.50 11.05
N ARG A 39 20.48 18.71 12.13
CA ARG A 39 20.55 17.24 12.05
C ARG A 39 19.26 16.63 11.50
N SER A 40 18.09 17.15 11.90
CA SER A 40 16.80 16.74 11.34
C SER A 40 16.68 17.15 9.87
N GLY A 41 17.14 18.35 9.50
CA GLY A 41 17.17 18.83 8.12
C GLY A 41 18.10 17.99 7.22
N GLU A 42 19.28 17.63 7.72
CA GLU A 42 20.24 16.76 7.04
C GLU A 42 19.71 15.34 6.88
N ALA A 43 19.07 14.78 7.92
CA ALA A 43 18.45 13.45 7.86
C ALA A 43 17.29 13.40 6.85
N ILE A 44 16.40 14.39 6.85
CA ILE A 44 15.32 14.53 5.86
C ILE A 44 15.91 14.71 4.45
N GLY A 45 16.97 15.52 4.31
CA GLY A 45 17.66 15.75 3.04
C GLY A 45 18.44 14.54 2.52
N ALA A 46 18.93 13.66 3.40
CA ALA A 46 19.56 12.40 3.00
C ALA A 46 18.51 11.38 2.55
N GLN A 47 17.39 11.29 3.28
CA GLN A 47 16.28 10.41 2.92
C GLN A 47 15.62 10.83 1.59
N SER A 48 15.44 12.13 1.36
CA SER A 48 14.86 12.63 0.11
C SER A 48 15.77 12.38 -1.10
N ARG A 49 17.09 12.51 -0.94
CA ARG A 49 18.07 12.19 -1.99
C ARG A 49 18.09 10.70 -2.34
N ARG A 50 18.13 9.81 -1.33
CA ARG A 50 18.04 8.36 -1.58
C ARG A 50 16.74 7.96 -2.28
N LEU A 51 15.62 8.60 -1.93
CA LEU A 51 14.35 8.41 -2.63
C LEU A 51 14.41 8.93 -4.09
N ALA A 52 15.15 10.00 -4.38
CA ALA A 52 15.31 10.48 -5.75
C ALA A 52 16.16 9.51 -6.60
N GLU A 53 17.25 9.00 -6.05
CA GLU A 53 18.12 7.99 -6.68
C GLU A 53 17.37 6.69 -7.00
N TRP A 54 16.48 6.25 -6.11
CA TRP A 54 15.70 5.02 -6.26
C TRP A 54 14.61 5.10 -7.32
N PHE A 55 14.00 6.27 -7.47
CA PHE A 55 12.82 6.45 -8.33
C PHE A 55 13.10 7.28 -9.59
N GLY A 56 14.38 7.53 -9.92
CA GLY A 56 14.81 8.03 -11.22
C GLY A 56 14.25 9.39 -11.64
N ARG A 57 14.10 10.34 -10.71
CA ARG A 57 13.33 11.58 -10.97
C ARG A 57 14.05 12.67 -11.77
N ASP A 58 15.18 12.37 -12.41
CA ASP A 58 16.02 13.36 -13.13
C ASP A 58 15.81 13.39 -14.67
N GLU A 59 14.92 12.57 -15.24
CA GLU A 59 14.64 12.57 -16.70
C GLU A 59 13.37 13.39 -17.05
N ALA A 60 13.44 14.70 -16.81
CA ALA A 60 12.29 15.61 -16.91
C ALA A 60 11.82 15.97 -18.35
N SER A 61 12.46 15.48 -19.42
CA SER A 61 12.08 15.88 -20.79
C SER A 61 11.01 14.99 -21.43
N ASP A 62 11.10 13.68 -21.22
CA ASP A 62 10.27 12.71 -21.96
C ASP A 62 8.96 12.43 -21.19
N ASP A 63 9.02 12.47 -19.86
CA ASP A 63 7.86 12.32 -18.96
C ASP A 63 6.85 13.48 -19.08
N GLU A 64 7.32 14.69 -19.39
CA GLU A 64 6.46 15.88 -19.53
C GLU A 64 5.67 15.82 -20.87
N ALA A 65 6.28 15.26 -21.92
CA ALA A 65 5.66 15.12 -23.24
C ALA A 65 4.57 14.03 -23.27
N MET A 66 4.75 12.94 -22.52
CA MET A 66 3.78 11.83 -22.43
C MET A 66 2.60 12.17 -21.49
N ARG A 67 2.74 13.17 -20.62
CA ARG A 67 1.77 13.51 -19.58
C ARG A 67 0.35 13.79 -20.11
N PRO A 68 0.13 14.55 -21.21
CA PRO A 68 -1.22 14.80 -21.72
C PRO A 68 -1.96 13.53 -22.17
N GLU A 69 -1.26 12.62 -22.85
CA GLU A 69 -1.81 11.35 -23.36
C GLU A 69 -2.21 10.44 -22.19
N LEU A 70 -1.38 10.36 -21.15
CA LEU A 70 -1.69 9.61 -19.92
C LEU A 70 -2.92 10.15 -19.18
N LEU A 71 -3.09 11.48 -19.13
CA LEU A 71 -4.24 12.10 -18.48
C LEU A 71 -5.54 11.84 -19.25
N GLU A 72 -5.48 11.80 -20.58
CA GLU A 72 -6.61 11.42 -21.44
C GLU A 72 -6.96 9.93 -21.30
N GLU A 73 -5.95 9.06 -21.28
CA GLU A 73 -6.13 7.63 -21.05
C GLU A 73 -6.76 7.36 -19.68
N ARG A 74 -6.25 8.00 -18.63
CA ARG A 74 -6.86 7.96 -17.29
C ARG A 74 -8.32 8.37 -17.34
N GLN A 75 -8.65 9.49 -17.99
CA GLN A 75 -10.03 9.96 -18.05
C GLN A 75 -10.92 8.93 -18.77
N THR A 76 -10.44 8.37 -19.88
CA THR A 76 -11.14 7.31 -20.63
C THR A 76 -11.44 6.09 -19.76
N LEU A 77 -10.52 5.70 -18.89
CA LEU A 77 -10.71 4.61 -17.93
C LEU A 77 -11.74 4.96 -16.85
N LEU A 78 -11.68 6.19 -16.32
CA LEU A 78 -12.59 6.68 -15.28
C LEU A 78 -14.03 6.85 -15.80
N ASP A 79 -14.21 7.25 -17.06
CA ASP A 79 -15.54 7.46 -17.66
C ASP A 79 -16.30 6.15 -17.91
N GLN A 80 -15.60 5.02 -17.97
CA GLN A 80 -16.24 3.71 -18.08
C GLN A 80 -16.87 3.29 -16.75
N PRO A 81 -17.99 2.54 -16.74
CA PRO A 81 -18.62 2.06 -15.52
C PRO A 81 -18.01 0.77 -14.95
N TYR A 82 -17.00 0.21 -15.62
CA TYR A 82 -16.46 -1.13 -15.34
C TYR A 82 -15.24 -1.08 -14.42
N ILE A 83 -15.04 -2.12 -13.61
CA ILE A 83 -13.89 -2.22 -12.68
C ILE A 83 -12.71 -2.93 -13.36
N ASP A 84 -12.97 -3.97 -14.14
CA ASP A 84 -11.93 -4.80 -14.77
C ASP A 84 -10.91 -4.02 -15.64
N PRO A 85 -11.30 -3.00 -16.41
CA PRO A 85 -10.33 -2.18 -17.14
C PRO A 85 -9.35 -1.47 -16.19
N LEU A 86 -9.83 -0.96 -15.04
CA LEU A 86 -8.98 -0.33 -14.04
C LEU A 86 -8.00 -1.35 -13.44
N THR A 87 -8.52 -2.52 -13.04
CA THR A 87 -7.69 -3.60 -12.47
C THR A 87 -6.61 -4.01 -13.45
N ARG A 88 -6.95 -4.26 -14.72
CA ARG A 88 -5.98 -4.66 -15.75
C ARG A 88 -4.93 -3.58 -15.97
N TYR A 89 -5.33 -2.31 -16.03
CA TYR A 89 -4.39 -1.20 -16.20
C TYR A 89 -3.41 -1.12 -15.03
N LEU A 90 -3.92 -1.21 -13.80
CA LEU A 90 -3.11 -1.21 -12.59
C LEU A 90 -2.12 -2.38 -12.60
N GLU A 91 -2.56 -3.60 -12.93
CA GLU A 91 -1.67 -4.77 -13.01
C GLU A 91 -0.63 -4.65 -14.13
N THR A 92 -0.97 -4.02 -15.24
CA THR A 92 -0.06 -3.86 -16.40
C THR A 92 1.05 -2.86 -16.11
N HIS A 93 0.74 -1.79 -15.38
CA HIS A 93 1.63 -0.66 -15.17
C HIS A 93 2.17 -0.55 -13.74
N ALA A 94 1.88 -1.52 -12.86
CA ALA A 94 2.17 -1.47 -11.42
C ALA A 94 3.65 -1.19 -11.09
N GLU A 95 4.59 -1.51 -11.98
CA GLU A 95 6.03 -1.34 -11.78
C GLU A 95 6.66 -0.20 -12.57
N ASP A 96 5.85 0.60 -13.28
CA ASP A 96 6.36 1.68 -14.12
C ASP A 96 6.14 3.04 -13.43
N PRO A 97 7.20 3.68 -12.90
CA PRO A 97 7.09 4.94 -12.18
C PRO A 97 6.50 6.08 -13.01
N ARG A 98 6.58 6.00 -14.35
CA ARG A 98 6.03 7.03 -15.25
C ARG A 98 4.51 7.18 -15.10
N TYR A 99 3.84 6.10 -14.70
CA TYR A 99 2.40 6.03 -14.51
C TYR A 99 1.94 6.36 -13.09
N ALA A 100 2.85 6.57 -12.13
CA ALA A 100 2.53 6.63 -10.69
C ALA A 100 1.37 7.59 -10.33
N ASP A 101 1.34 8.78 -10.94
CA ASP A 101 0.27 9.75 -10.72
C ASP A 101 -1.11 9.20 -11.14
N VAL A 102 -1.18 8.59 -12.33
CA VAL A 102 -2.41 8.00 -12.86
C VAL A 102 -2.82 6.76 -12.07
N LEU A 103 -1.86 5.91 -11.70
CA LEU A 103 -2.12 4.70 -10.92
C LEU A 103 -2.74 5.00 -9.55
N THR A 104 -2.36 6.12 -8.94
CA THR A 104 -2.95 6.58 -7.67
C THR A 104 -4.44 6.84 -7.84
N ASP A 105 -4.84 7.63 -8.84
CA ASP A 105 -6.25 7.94 -9.10
C ASP A 105 -7.06 6.68 -9.45
N LEU A 106 -6.51 5.83 -10.33
CA LEU A 106 -7.20 4.63 -10.81
C LEU A 106 -7.36 3.56 -9.71
N SER A 107 -6.38 3.43 -8.81
CA SER A 107 -6.46 2.48 -7.69
C SER A 107 -7.56 2.87 -6.70
N HIS A 108 -7.63 4.15 -6.33
CA HIS A 108 -8.70 4.67 -5.50
C HIS A 108 -10.08 4.48 -6.15
N GLU A 109 -10.22 4.74 -7.46
CA GLU A 109 -11.51 4.55 -8.13
C GLU A 109 -11.90 3.06 -8.23
N ARG A 110 -10.94 2.16 -8.50
CA ARG A 110 -11.20 0.70 -8.46
C ARG A 110 -11.74 0.29 -7.09
N ASP A 111 -11.07 0.70 -6.02
CA ASP A 111 -11.43 0.31 -4.66
C ASP A 111 -12.78 0.91 -4.25
N ARG A 112 -13.05 2.16 -4.63
CA ARG A 112 -14.36 2.81 -4.46
C ARG A 112 -15.47 2.03 -5.17
N ARG A 113 -15.23 1.59 -6.41
CA ARG A 113 -16.21 0.79 -7.17
C ARG A 113 -16.43 -0.58 -6.54
N CYS A 114 -15.35 -1.25 -6.09
CA CYS A 114 -15.45 -2.51 -5.37
C CYS A 114 -16.28 -2.38 -4.10
N ALA A 115 -16.03 -1.34 -3.28
CA ALA A 115 -16.81 -1.06 -2.07
C ALA A 115 -18.29 -0.78 -2.39
N ALA A 116 -18.59 -0.07 -3.47
CA ALA A 116 -19.96 0.16 -3.90
C ALA A 116 -20.69 -1.14 -4.30
N ILE A 117 -20.00 -2.08 -4.95
CA ILE A 117 -20.54 -3.41 -5.23
C ILE A 117 -20.72 -4.22 -3.95
N ALA A 118 -19.74 -4.18 -3.03
CA ALA A 118 -19.82 -4.85 -1.73
C ALA A 118 -21.07 -4.40 -0.95
N ASN A 119 -21.36 -3.10 -0.91
CA ASN A 119 -22.58 -2.57 -0.29
C ASN A 119 -23.87 -3.15 -0.90
N LYS A 120 -23.93 -3.26 -2.24
CA LYS A 120 -25.09 -3.88 -2.92
C LYS A 120 -25.24 -5.37 -2.59
N TYR A 121 -24.14 -6.09 -2.42
CA TYR A 121 -24.17 -7.51 -2.02
C TYR A 121 -24.39 -7.69 -0.52
N ALA A 122 -24.06 -6.70 0.30
CA ALA A 122 -24.32 -6.72 1.73
C ALA A 122 -25.83 -6.84 2.02
N GLU A 123 -26.67 -6.20 1.19
CA GLU A 123 -28.14 -6.25 1.26
C GLU A 123 -28.75 -7.56 0.73
N ARG A 124 -27.98 -8.38 0.00
CA ARG A 124 -28.45 -9.65 -0.55
C ARG A 124 -28.35 -10.78 0.48
N PRO A 125 -29.25 -11.79 0.40
CA PRO A 125 -29.13 -12.99 1.21
C PRO A 125 -27.77 -13.68 1.02
N ALA A 126 -27.16 -14.12 2.12
CA ALA A 126 -25.94 -14.92 2.10
C ALA A 126 -26.25 -16.36 1.65
N SER A 127 -26.36 -16.56 0.34
CA SER A 127 -26.64 -17.85 -0.30
C SER A 127 -25.57 -18.23 -1.31
N ARG A 128 -25.45 -19.54 -1.61
CA ARG A 128 -24.57 -20.06 -2.68
C ARG A 128 -24.86 -19.43 -4.03
N GLU A 129 -26.14 -19.20 -4.34
CA GLU A 129 -26.57 -18.55 -5.57
C GLU A 129 -26.00 -17.13 -5.69
N ASN A 130 -26.16 -16.30 -4.64
CA ASN A 130 -25.63 -14.94 -4.66
C ASN A 130 -24.10 -14.92 -4.65
N LEU A 131 -23.46 -15.86 -3.96
CA LEU A 131 -22.01 -16.03 -3.98
C LEU A 131 -21.51 -16.38 -5.39
N ALA A 132 -22.16 -17.31 -6.09
CA ALA A 132 -21.80 -17.67 -7.46
C ALA A 132 -21.94 -16.48 -8.42
N LEU A 133 -23.01 -15.68 -8.27
CA LEU A 133 -23.18 -14.43 -9.02
C LEU A 133 -22.07 -13.42 -8.70
N TYR A 134 -21.72 -13.26 -7.42
CA TYR A 134 -20.67 -12.33 -7.00
C TYR A 134 -19.31 -12.74 -7.58
N ARG A 135 -18.93 -14.01 -7.40
CA ARG A 135 -17.68 -14.57 -7.93
C ARG A 135 -17.57 -14.37 -9.43
N ARG A 136 -18.60 -14.75 -10.20
CA ARG A 136 -18.58 -14.63 -11.66
C ARG A 136 -18.38 -13.20 -12.15
N GLY A 137 -18.95 -12.22 -11.45
CA GLY A 137 -18.91 -10.82 -11.88
C GLY A 137 -17.70 -10.03 -11.40
N TYR A 138 -17.14 -10.39 -10.23
CA TYR A 138 -16.26 -9.47 -9.51
C TYR A 138 -15.03 -10.11 -8.88
N LEU A 139 -14.83 -11.43 -9.01
CA LEU A 139 -13.67 -12.09 -8.38
C LEU A 139 -12.33 -11.54 -8.89
N TYR A 140 -12.23 -11.23 -10.18
CA TYR A 140 -11.00 -10.68 -10.76
C TYR A 140 -10.59 -9.33 -10.13
N SER A 141 -11.54 -8.40 -10.02
CA SER A 141 -11.27 -7.03 -9.59
C SER A 141 -11.44 -6.78 -8.09
N CYS A 142 -12.35 -7.49 -7.44
CA CYS A 142 -12.73 -7.29 -6.04
C CYS A 142 -12.64 -8.58 -5.22
N PRO A 143 -11.51 -9.33 -5.26
CA PRO A 143 -11.42 -10.65 -4.64
C PRO A 143 -11.61 -10.61 -3.11
N ALA A 144 -11.15 -9.56 -2.43
CA ALA A 144 -11.34 -9.39 -1.00
C ALA A 144 -12.83 -9.29 -0.61
N GLU A 145 -13.61 -8.55 -1.38
CA GLU A 145 -15.05 -8.38 -1.15
C GLU A 145 -15.82 -9.68 -1.40
N VAL A 146 -15.43 -10.40 -2.47
CA VAL A 146 -15.98 -11.72 -2.77
C VAL A 146 -15.65 -12.72 -1.66
N ASN A 147 -14.41 -12.71 -1.13
CA ASN A 147 -14.00 -13.55 -0.02
C ASN A 147 -14.77 -13.24 1.27
N ALA A 148 -15.00 -11.95 1.56
CA ALA A 148 -15.81 -11.53 2.70
C ALA A 148 -17.27 -12.03 2.59
N PHE A 149 -17.84 -11.99 1.38
CA PHE A 149 -19.17 -12.57 1.14
C PHE A 149 -19.16 -14.09 1.29
N TYR A 150 -18.13 -14.77 0.78
CA TYR A 150 -17.93 -16.21 0.91
C TYR A 150 -17.92 -16.65 2.39
N ALA A 151 -17.14 -15.97 3.23
CA ALA A 151 -17.10 -16.22 4.67
C ALA A 151 -18.48 -16.04 5.35
N ARG A 152 -19.29 -15.09 4.86
CA ARG A 152 -20.66 -14.88 5.36
C ARG A 152 -21.60 -16.03 4.98
N VAL A 153 -21.54 -16.54 3.75
CA VAL A 153 -22.35 -17.70 3.31
C VAL A 153 -22.00 -18.93 4.14
N ARG A 154 -20.71 -19.20 4.32
CA ARG A 154 -20.23 -20.27 5.20
C ARG A 154 -20.78 -20.18 6.61
N LYS A 155 -20.72 -19.00 7.21
CA LYS A 155 -21.27 -18.75 8.55
C LYS A 155 -22.77 -19.02 8.62
N GLU A 156 -23.51 -18.72 7.56
CA GLU A 156 -24.95 -18.97 7.49
C GLU A 156 -25.28 -20.45 7.31
N GLU A 157 -24.51 -21.18 6.49
CA GLU A 157 -24.65 -22.63 6.33
C GLU A 157 -24.42 -23.39 7.63
N VAL A 158 -23.37 -23.01 8.38
CA VAL A 158 -23.08 -23.60 9.70
C VAL A 158 -24.21 -23.31 10.71
N ARG A 159 -24.89 -22.16 10.60
CA ARG A 159 -26.01 -21.81 11.49
C ARG A 159 -27.30 -22.53 11.15
N ARG A 160 -27.47 -22.97 9.91
CA ARG A 160 -28.70 -23.60 9.45
C ARG A 160 -28.79 -25.00 10.08
N PRO A 161 -29.90 -25.34 10.77
CA PRO A 161 -30.07 -26.66 11.34
C PRO A 161 -30.05 -27.70 10.21
N VAL A 162 -29.01 -28.55 10.22
CA VAL A 162 -28.89 -29.66 9.27
C VAL A 162 -30.08 -30.58 9.47
N ALA A 163 -30.94 -30.72 8.46
CA ALA A 163 -31.95 -31.76 8.44
C ALA A 163 -31.23 -33.12 8.57
N ARG A 164 -31.70 -33.98 9.47
CA ARG A 164 -31.02 -35.22 9.89
C ARG A 164 -30.41 -36.00 8.70
N PRO A 165 -29.20 -36.56 8.86
CA PRO A 165 -28.53 -37.30 7.80
C PRO A 165 -29.35 -38.53 7.40
N GLN A 166 -29.53 -38.73 6.09
CA GLN A 166 -30.01 -40.00 5.54
C GLN A 166 -28.88 -41.04 5.66
N PRO A 167 -29.20 -42.31 5.97
CA PRO A 167 -28.18 -43.32 6.24
C PRO A 167 -27.29 -43.60 5.03
N GLU A 168 -25.99 -43.73 5.30
CA GLU A 168 -24.89 -44.02 4.39
C GLU A 168 -25.18 -45.25 3.50
N SER A 169 -25.31 -45.03 2.18
CA SER A 169 -25.00 -46.04 1.18
C SER A 169 -24.88 -45.45 -0.24
N ALA A 170 -23.72 -44.90 -0.57
CA ALA A 170 -23.12 -44.81 -1.93
C ALA A 170 -21.95 -43.81 -1.87
N PRO A 171 -20.94 -43.91 -2.77
CA PRO A 171 -20.03 -42.79 -2.99
C PRO A 171 -20.87 -41.58 -3.40
N GLU A 172 -20.84 -40.52 -2.60
CA GLU A 172 -21.67 -39.34 -2.83
C GLU A 172 -21.30 -38.71 -4.18
N PRO A 173 -22.28 -38.48 -5.07
CA PRO A 173 -22.06 -37.55 -6.17
C PRO A 173 -21.73 -36.16 -5.59
N GLU A 174 -20.87 -35.40 -6.26
CA GLU A 174 -20.68 -33.97 -5.96
C GLU A 174 -22.02 -33.26 -6.11
N THR A 175 -22.77 -33.15 -5.01
CA THR A 175 -24.08 -32.51 -4.96
C THR A 175 -23.92 -31.10 -4.41
N ASP A 176 -24.76 -30.18 -4.89
CA ASP A 176 -24.85 -28.80 -4.41
C ASP A 176 -25.18 -28.67 -2.90
N ASP A 177 -25.42 -29.79 -2.21
CA ASP A 177 -25.74 -29.87 -0.79
C ASP A 177 -24.51 -30.12 0.12
N ALA A 178 -23.35 -30.49 -0.44
CA ALA A 178 -22.12 -30.71 0.32
C ALA A 178 -21.69 -29.40 1.02
N PRO A 179 -21.32 -29.38 2.32
CA PRO A 179 -20.94 -28.16 3.03
C PRO A 179 -19.82 -27.37 2.32
N LEU A 180 -19.90 -26.03 2.31
CA LEU A 180 -18.83 -25.23 1.71
C LEU A 180 -17.49 -25.51 2.40
N ALA A 181 -16.44 -25.72 1.59
CA ALA A 181 -15.05 -25.94 2.05
C ALA A 181 -14.58 -24.85 3.02
N GLU A 182 -13.52 -25.08 3.80
CA GLU A 182 -13.02 -24.05 4.74
C GLU A 182 -12.39 -22.83 4.04
N HIS A 183 -11.91 -23.05 2.83
CA HIS A 183 -11.24 -22.07 2.00
C HIS A 183 -11.67 -22.26 0.55
N ASP A 184 -11.69 -21.17 -0.21
CA ASP A 184 -12.05 -21.19 -1.63
C ASP A 184 -10.78 -21.01 -2.45
N GLU A 185 -10.23 -22.12 -2.92
CA GLU A 185 -8.90 -22.16 -3.57
C GLU A 185 -8.77 -21.15 -4.72
N GLN A 186 -9.80 -20.99 -5.55
CA GLN A 186 -9.80 -20.00 -6.63
C GLN A 186 -9.78 -18.56 -6.11
N VAL A 187 -10.48 -18.30 -5.00
CA VAL A 187 -10.47 -16.97 -4.38
C VAL A 187 -9.11 -16.70 -3.76
N GLU A 188 -8.50 -17.69 -3.12
CA GLU A 188 -7.17 -17.59 -2.53
C GLU A 188 -6.09 -17.33 -3.57
N GLU A 189 -6.09 -18.08 -4.68
CA GLU A 189 -5.16 -17.86 -5.79
C GLU A 189 -5.27 -16.42 -6.33
N VAL A 190 -6.49 -15.93 -6.55
CA VAL A 190 -6.71 -14.58 -7.05
C VAL A 190 -6.31 -13.53 -6.01
N LEU A 191 -6.56 -13.77 -4.73
CA LEU A 191 -6.13 -12.90 -3.64
C LEU A 191 -4.61 -12.81 -3.55
N ASP A 192 -3.90 -13.92 -3.66
CA ASP A 192 -2.44 -13.93 -3.57
C ASP A 192 -1.82 -13.22 -4.76
N ARG A 193 -2.32 -13.48 -5.98
CA ARG A 193 -1.94 -12.69 -7.17
C ARG A 193 -2.22 -11.20 -6.97
N ARG A 194 -3.36 -10.85 -6.39
CA ARG A 194 -3.75 -9.46 -6.11
C ARG A 194 -2.79 -8.79 -5.12
N LYS A 195 -2.41 -9.48 -4.04
CA LYS A 195 -1.44 -8.98 -3.04
C LYS A 195 -0.07 -8.70 -3.67
N SER A 196 0.45 -9.58 -4.54
CA SER A 196 1.68 -9.31 -5.28
C SER A 196 1.56 -8.03 -6.11
N ASN A 197 0.48 -7.88 -6.87
CA ASN A 197 0.26 -6.68 -7.70
C ASN A 197 0.10 -5.40 -6.86
N ASP A 198 -0.55 -5.49 -5.69
CA ASP A 198 -0.68 -4.36 -4.77
C ASP A 198 0.65 -3.97 -4.12
N CYS A 199 1.49 -4.94 -3.79
CA CYS A 199 2.85 -4.69 -3.35
C CYS A 199 3.61 -3.81 -4.37
N TYR A 200 3.57 -4.19 -5.65
CA TYR A 200 4.26 -3.45 -6.71
C TYR A 200 3.66 -2.05 -6.89
N LEU A 201 2.33 -1.98 -6.98
CA LEU A 201 1.60 -0.73 -7.15
C LEU A 201 1.91 0.26 -6.03
N LEU A 202 1.79 -0.17 -4.77
CA LEU A 202 2.02 0.66 -3.59
C LEU A 202 3.46 1.16 -3.51
N PHE A 203 4.42 0.30 -3.88
CA PHE A 203 5.82 0.69 -3.98
C PHE A 203 6.00 1.80 -5.05
N THR A 204 5.43 1.62 -6.24
CA THR A 204 5.52 2.56 -7.36
C THR A 204 4.88 3.91 -7.06
N ILE A 205 3.72 3.94 -6.41
CA ILE A 205 3.07 5.20 -5.98
C ILE A 205 3.68 5.78 -4.69
N ARG A 206 4.77 5.19 -4.19
CA ARG A 206 5.54 5.63 -3.02
C ARG A 206 4.78 5.59 -1.70
N ASN A 207 3.79 4.72 -1.58
CA ASN A 207 3.17 4.38 -0.30
C ASN A 207 3.98 3.28 0.40
N LEU A 208 5.22 3.62 0.80
CA LEU A 208 6.19 2.62 1.26
C LEU A 208 5.80 1.93 2.57
N GLY A 209 5.06 2.62 3.44
CA GLY A 209 4.58 2.03 4.70
C GLY A 209 3.60 0.89 4.44
N GLU A 210 2.60 1.12 3.58
CA GLU A 210 1.64 0.09 3.22
C GLU A 210 2.26 -0.96 2.30
N ALA A 211 3.14 -0.55 1.38
CA ALA A 211 3.89 -1.47 0.54
C ALA A 211 4.68 -2.49 1.37
N LYS A 212 5.35 -2.08 2.45
CA LYS A 212 6.11 -2.99 3.33
C LYS A 212 5.25 -4.10 3.91
N GLU A 213 4.04 -3.76 4.36
CA GLU A 213 3.11 -4.74 4.93
C GLU A 213 2.55 -5.67 3.84
N VAL A 214 2.12 -5.12 2.70
CA VAL A 214 1.53 -5.91 1.61
C VAL A 214 2.56 -6.79 0.90
N CYS A 215 3.80 -6.30 0.72
CA CYS A 215 4.89 -7.02 0.08
C CYS A 215 5.42 -8.18 0.92
N ARG A 216 5.22 -8.17 2.24
CA ARG A 216 5.81 -9.17 3.14
C ARG A 216 5.43 -10.59 2.75
N THR A 217 4.13 -10.87 2.61
CA THR A 217 3.64 -12.21 2.30
C THR A 217 4.12 -12.71 0.93
N PRO A 218 3.95 -11.96 -0.18
CA PRO A 218 4.52 -12.34 -1.47
C PRO A 218 6.04 -12.58 -1.41
N ALA A 219 6.78 -11.71 -0.72
CA ALA A 219 8.23 -11.83 -0.61
C ALA A 219 8.66 -13.10 0.16
N GLU A 220 7.93 -13.45 1.22
CA GLU A 220 8.12 -14.69 1.98
C GLU A 220 7.76 -15.93 1.15
N GLN A 221 6.79 -15.83 0.25
CA GLN A 221 6.39 -16.89 -0.69
C GLN A 221 7.35 -17.04 -1.89
N GLY A 222 8.37 -16.19 -2.03
CA GLY A 222 9.37 -16.31 -3.10
C GLY A 222 9.14 -15.39 -4.30
N ASP A 223 8.20 -14.46 -4.23
CA ASP A 223 7.99 -13.47 -5.27
C ASP A 223 9.23 -12.56 -5.39
N ALA A 224 10.02 -12.77 -6.44
CA ALA A 224 11.33 -12.12 -6.60
C ALA A 224 11.21 -10.58 -6.64
N ARG A 225 10.13 -10.06 -7.24
CA ARG A 225 9.87 -8.62 -7.32
C ARG A 225 9.50 -8.05 -5.96
N ALA A 226 8.62 -8.72 -5.21
CA ALA A 226 8.29 -8.30 -3.86
C ALA A 226 9.52 -8.34 -2.93
N GLN A 227 10.38 -9.36 -3.08
CA GLN A 227 11.65 -9.44 -2.36
C GLN A 227 12.57 -8.27 -2.72
N ARG A 228 12.68 -7.91 -4.01
CA ARG A 228 13.42 -6.71 -4.44
C ARG A 228 12.86 -5.46 -3.76
N HIS A 229 11.55 -5.24 -3.78
CA HIS A 229 10.93 -4.08 -3.14
C HIS A 229 11.15 -4.06 -1.61
N MET A 230 11.09 -5.21 -0.94
CA MET A 230 11.46 -5.32 0.49
C MET A 230 12.91 -4.90 0.72
N GLY A 231 13.82 -5.32 -0.16
CA GLY A 231 15.22 -4.86 -0.15
C GLY A 231 15.32 -3.35 -0.32
N SER A 232 14.58 -2.77 -1.28
CA SER A 232 14.53 -1.33 -1.55
C SER A 232 14.08 -0.53 -0.35
N MET A 233 13.00 -0.97 0.30
CA MET A 233 12.48 -0.30 1.49
C MET A 233 13.48 -0.38 2.64
N ALA A 234 14.13 -1.53 2.85
CA ALA A 234 15.18 -1.68 3.85
C ALA A 234 16.41 -0.78 3.55
N GLU A 235 16.81 -0.66 2.28
CA GLU A 235 17.92 0.20 1.87
C GLU A 235 17.60 1.68 2.14
N LEU A 236 16.38 2.12 1.80
CA LEU A 236 15.89 3.47 2.07
C LEU A 236 15.83 3.78 3.58
N GLU A 237 15.54 2.78 4.40
CA GLU A 237 15.57 2.86 5.87
C GLU A 237 16.99 2.80 6.46
N GLY A 238 18.03 2.61 5.64
CA GLY A 238 19.42 2.45 6.08
C GLY A 238 19.73 1.09 6.69
N GLN A 239 18.83 0.11 6.57
CA GLN A 239 18.99 -1.26 7.09
C GLN A 239 19.74 -2.11 6.06
N LEU A 240 21.01 -1.78 5.79
CA LEU A 240 21.78 -2.36 4.67
C LEU A 240 21.92 -3.88 4.75
N GLU A 241 22.09 -4.44 5.96
CA GLU A 241 22.14 -5.90 6.14
C GLU A 241 20.83 -6.57 5.73
N GLU A 242 19.69 -5.97 6.09
CA GLU A 242 18.39 -6.46 5.71
C GLU A 242 18.16 -6.32 4.20
N ALA A 243 18.52 -5.18 3.63
CA ALA A 243 18.46 -4.94 2.20
C ALA A 243 19.23 -6.02 1.42
N MET A 244 20.49 -6.28 1.80
CA MET A 244 21.31 -7.34 1.19
C MET A 244 20.70 -8.74 1.33
N ARG A 245 20.06 -9.06 2.46
CA ARG A 245 19.36 -10.36 2.63
C ARG A 245 18.21 -10.49 1.64
N TRP A 246 17.38 -9.46 1.50
CA TRP A 246 16.25 -9.47 0.58
C TRP A 246 16.69 -9.48 -0.88
N TYR A 247 17.67 -8.65 -1.27
CA TYR A 247 18.20 -8.66 -2.63
C TYR A 247 18.83 -9.98 -3.01
N ARG A 248 19.54 -10.64 -2.08
CA ARG A 248 20.10 -11.98 -2.35
C ARG A 248 19.00 -12.98 -2.67
N ARG A 249 17.92 -13.01 -1.87
CA ARG A 249 16.77 -13.89 -2.14
C ARG A 249 16.11 -13.60 -3.49
N ALA A 250 15.91 -12.32 -3.81
CA ALA A 250 15.36 -11.90 -5.10
C ALA A 250 16.26 -12.31 -6.28
N ALA A 251 17.57 -12.11 -6.15
CA ALA A 251 18.56 -12.52 -7.15
C ALA A 251 18.62 -14.05 -7.34
N ASP A 252 18.54 -14.80 -6.24
CA ASP A 252 18.48 -16.28 -6.27
C ASP A 252 17.21 -16.77 -7.00
N ASN A 253 16.12 -15.99 -6.93
CA ASN A 253 14.89 -16.20 -7.68
C ASN A 253 14.88 -15.57 -9.08
N GLY A 254 16.04 -15.08 -9.57
CA GLY A 254 16.23 -14.60 -10.93
C GLY A 254 15.98 -13.11 -11.17
N ASP A 255 15.77 -12.29 -10.13
CA ASP A 255 15.62 -10.85 -10.29
C ASP A 255 16.99 -10.18 -10.57
N ALA A 256 17.20 -9.80 -11.83
CA ALA A 256 18.44 -9.17 -12.27
C ALA A 256 18.66 -7.77 -11.67
N GLN A 257 17.59 -7.01 -11.43
CA GLN A 257 17.69 -5.69 -10.80
C GLN A 257 18.12 -5.83 -9.34
N ALA A 258 17.60 -6.84 -8.63
CA ALA A 258 18.00 -7.13 -7.26
C ALA A 258 19.48 -7.54 -7.18
N ARG A 259 19.98 -8.30 -8.15
CA ARG A 259 21.42 -8.63 -8.23
C ARG A 259 22.28 -7.38 -8.37
N GLU A 260 21.90 -6.45 -9.25
CA GLU A 260 22.60 -5.18 -9.41
C GLU A 260 22.58 -4.35 -8.11
N ARG A 261 21.43 -4.24 -7.45
CA ARG A 261 21.32 -3.54 -6.16
C ARG A 261 22.14 -4.21 -5.06
N LEU A 262 22.18 -5.55 -5.01
CA LEU A 262 23.01 -6.29 -4.07
C LEU A 262 24.50 -5.95 -4.25
N GLU A 263 24.97 -5.91 -5.50
CA GLU A 263 26.36 -5.54 -5.82
C GLU A 263 26.67 -4.11 -5.38
N ALA A 264 25.76 -3.16 -5.66
CA ALA A 264 25.91 -1.76 -5.27
C ALA A 264 25.94 -1.56 -3.73
N VAL A 265 25.01 -2.16 -2.99
CA VAL A 265 24.95 -2.05 -1.53
C VAL A 265 26.13 -2.75 -0.85
N ALA A 266 26.60 -3.88 -1.40
CA ALA A 266 27.76 -4.57 -0.86
C ALA A 266 29.07 -3.78 -1.07
N ALA A 267 29.19 -3.03 -2.18
CA ALA A 267 30.32 -2.15 -2.43
C ALA A 267 30.33 -0.97 -1.44
N SER A 268 29.21 -0.27 -1.30
CA SER A 268 29.11 0.88 -0.39
C SER A 268 29.35 0.51 1.09
N SER A 269 28.90 -0.67 1.51
CA SER A 269 29.12 -1.16 2.88
C SER A 269 30.59 -1.46 3.19
N ARG A 270 31.40 -1.81 2.17
CA ARG A 270 32.85 -2.04 2.33
C ARG A 270 33.59 -0.73 2.47
N ASP A 271 33.27 0.25 1.63
CA ASP A 271 33.91 1.56 1.65
C ASP A 271 33.70 2.28 2.99
N ALA A 272 32.48 2.22 3.55
CA ALA A 272 32.19 2.77 4.87
C ALA A 272 32.98 2.09 6.01
N GLY A 273 33.19 0.76 5.91
CA GLY A 273 33.98 0.03 6.91
C GLY A 273 35.48 0.33 6.86
N ASP A 274 36.00 0.70 5.68
CA ASP A 274 37.41 1.08 5.51
C ASP A 274 37.70 2.53 5.94
N GLU A 275 36.69 3.41 5.90
CA GLU A 275 36.78 4.78 6.44
C GLU A 275 36.81 4.80 7.98
N ASP A 276 35.99 3.97 8.64
CA ASP A 276 35.98 3.86 10.11
C ASP A 276 37.24 3.16 10.68
N ALA A 277 38.05 2.54 9.82
CA ALA A 277 39.29 1.84 10.19
C ALA A 277 40.58 2.69 10.02
N ARG A 278 40.48 3.94 9.55
CA ARG A 278 41.60 4.88 9.37
C ARG A 278 41.66 5.98 10.43
#